data_AF-A0A4Q3S8Z2-F1
#
_entry.id   AF-A0A4Q3S8Z2-F1
#
_cell.length_a   1.000
_cell.length_b   1.000
_cell.length_c   1.000
_cell.angle_alpha   90.00
_cell.angle_beta   90.00
_cell.angle_gamma   90.00
#
_symmetry.space_group_name_H-M   'P 1'
#
loop_
_entity.id
_entity.type
_entity.pdbx_description
1 polymer ?
#
loop_
_entity_poly.entity_id
_entity_poly.type
_entity_poly.pdbx_seq_one_letter_code
_entity_poly.pdbx_strand_id
1 'polypeptide(L)'
;MADPARPLCLPGPQAQVRRVPGRRPLPLARTVHGRLRVLFGDPQIFAIQVDLTDHSNWLNGFCFYWIDGQPFGDPEEHLSIDGMISSFIRTVKDGCDRADPGLKTMMDAEAFDRLYRHLYGDDLLEEIDEPARFEITTDHAQFGDRLIYAVEAETGWYRLLIGSHDKGFERAVRCPSVVLEDAFFDTYMYVNGITRVPSDNG
;
A
#
# COMPACT_ATOMS: atom_id res chain seq x y z
N MET A 1 -25.41 -25.84 9.69
CA MET A 1 -24.75 -25.07 10.77
C MET A 1 -23.54 -24.42 10.14
N ALA A 2 -23.51 -23.08 10.09
CA ALA A 2 -22.46 -22.31 9.43
C ALA A 2 -21.37 -21.92 10.45
N ASP A 3 -20.12 -21.97 10.00
CA ASP A 3 -18.88 -21.72 10.74
C ASP A 3 -18.71 -20.22 11.09
N PRO A 4 -18.56 -19.84 12.38
CA PRO A 4 -18.44 -18.45 12.81
C PRO A 4 -17.04 -17.83 12.65
N ALA A 5 -16.05 -18.53 12.09
CA ALA A 5 -14.66 -18.03 12.00
C ALA A 5 -14.23 -17.58 10.59
N ARG A 6 -15.15 -17.46 9.62
CA ARG A 6 -14.79 -17.03 8.27
C ARG A 6 -14.86 -15.49 8.17
N PRO A 7 -13.75 -14.77 7.91
CA PRO A 7 -13.86 -13.36 7.54
C PRO A 7 -14.74 -13.25 6.30
N LEU A 8 -15.78 -12.41 6.39
CA LEU A 8 -16.70 -12.12 5.31
C LEU A 8 -15.92 -11.44 4.17
N CYS A 9 -15.36 -12.25 3.27
CA CYS A 9 -15.05 -11.81 1.92
C CYS A 9 -16.37 -11.43 1.24
N LEU A 10 -16.81 -10.18 1.43
CA LEU A 10 -17.93 -9.65 0.68
C LEU A 10 -17.53 -9.63 -0.81
N PRO A 11 -18.27 -10.31 -1.70
CA PRO A 11 -18.04 -10.16 -3.13
C PRO A 11 -18.31 -8.70 -3.50
N GLY A 12 -17.25 -8.00 -3.89
CA GLY A 12 -17.36 -6.62 -4.35
C GLY A 12 -18.25 -6.54 -5.60
N PRO A 13 -19.02 -5.46 -5.78
CA PRO A 13 -19.70 -5.22 -7.05
C PRO A 13 -18.63 -5.10 -8.14
N GLN A 14 -18.85 -5.75 -9.28
CA GLN A 14 -18.09 -5.50 -10.50
C GLN A 14 -18.28 -4.04 -10.92
N ALA A 15 -17.52 -3.13 -10.32
CA ALA A 15 -17.40 -1.76 -10.80
C ALA A 15 -16.57 -1.82 -12.08
N GLN A 16 -17.25 -1.91 -13.23
CA GLN A 16 -16.60 -1.70 -14.52
C GLN A 16 -15.97 -0.30 -14.49
N VAL A 17 -14.65 -0.26 -14.36
CA VAL A 17 -13.86 0.95 -14.54
C VAL A 17 -14.01 1.36 -15.99
N ARG A 18 -14.93 2.29 -16.27
CA ARG A 18 -14.96 2.99 -17.56
C ARG A 18 -13.71 3.83 -17.65
N ARG A 19 -12.66 3.27 -18.28
CA ARG A 19 -11.49 4.02 -18.71
C ARG A 19 -11.94 5.05 -19.75
N VAL A 20 -12.10 6.29 -19.33
CA VAL A 20 -12.17 7.42 -20.27
C VAL A 20 -10.73 7.78 -20.60
N PRO A 21 -10.28 7.68 -21.87
CA PRO A 21 -8.93 8.06 -22.24
C PRO A 21 -8.67 9.52 -21.82
N GLY A 22 -7.63 9.74 -21.01
CA GLY A 22 -7.23 11.08 -20.55
C GLY A 22 -7.88 11.58 -19.25
N ARG A 23 -8.62 10.76 -18.50
CA ARG A 23 -9.06 11.11 -17.13
C ARG A 23 -8.55 10.10 -16.12
N ARG A 24 -7.96 10.59 -15.02
CA ARG A 24 -7.65 9.75 -13.84
C ARG A 24 -8.95 9.10 -13.34
N PRO A 25 -8.96 7.79 -13.04
CA PRO A 25 -10.09 7.15 -12.40
C PRO A 25 -10.37 7.86 -11.08
N LEU A 26 -11.61 8.32 -10.88
CA LEU A 26 -12.00 8.93 -9.62
C LEU A 26 -11.99 7.87 -8.51
N PRO A 27 -11.57 8.23 -7.29
CA PRO A 27 -11.63 7.30 -6.17
C PRO A 27 -13.07 6.84 -5.93
N LEU A 28 -13.23 5.56 -5.63
CA LEU A 28 -14.53 4.99 -5.30
C LEU A 28 -14.78 5.21 -3.80
N ALA A 29 -15.61 6.19 -3.48
CA ALA A 29 -16.05 6.46 -2.10
C ALA A 29 -17.43 5.85 -1.84
N ARG A 30 -17.59 5.14 -0.71
CA ARG A 30 -18.87 4.64 -0.24
C ARG A 30 -18.90 4.54 1.28
N THR A 31 -20.07 4.74 1.88
CA THR A 31 -20.27 4.47 3.31
C THR A 31 -20.62 3.00 3.50
N VAL A 32 -19.85 2.28 4.34
CA VAL A 32 -20.08 0.87 4.68
C VAL A 32 -20.04 0.74 6.20
N HIS A 33 -21.14 0.28 6.81
CA HIS A 33 -21.26 0.13 8.27
C HIS A 33 -20.86 1.38 9.07
N GLY A 34 -21.24 2.58 8.58
CA GLY A 34 -20.89 3.85 9.25
C GLY A 34 -19.43 4.30 9.05
N ARG A 35 -18.66 3.62 8.20
CA ARG A 35 -17.29 4.01 7.83
C ARG A 35 -17.28 4.59 6.41
N LEU A 36 -16.57 5.69 6.21
CA LEU A 36 -16.27 6.20 4.88
C LEU A 36 -15.12 5.38 4.30
N ARG A 37 -15.44 4.52 3.34
CA ARG A 37 -14.46 3.74 2.59
C ARG A 37 -14.12 4.47 1.31
N VAL A 38 -12.83 4.66 1.06
CA VAL A 38 -12.31 5.22 -0.19
C VAL A 38 -11.25 4.29 -0.76
N LEU A 39 -11.34 4.00 -2.06
CA LEU A 39 -10.43 3.13 -2.78
C LEU A 39 -9.72 3.91 -3.91
N PHE A 40 -8.39 3.84 -3.93
CA PHE A 40 -7.51 4.49 -4.91
C PHE A 40 -6.74 3.44 -5.70
N GLY A 41 -6.82 3.47 -7.03
CA GLY A 41 -6.16 2.49 -7.92
C GLY A 41 -7.10 1.39 -8.45
N ASP A 42 -6.52 0.27 -8.87
CA ASP A 42 -7.23 -0.91 -9.38
C ASP A 42 -6.97 -2.12 -8.47
N PRO A 43 -7.95 -2.60 -7.68
CA PRO A 43 -7.72 -3.67 -6.71
C PRO A 43 -7.33 -5.00 -7.36
N GLN A 44 -7.53 -5.19 -8.66
CA GLN A 44 -7.05 -6.38 -9.39
C GLN A 44 -5.55 -6.30 -9.72
N ILE A 45 -4.93 -5.14 -9.57
CA ILE A 45 -3.51 -4.90 -9.86
C ILE A 45 -2.84 -4.40 -8.58
N PHE A 46 -3.11 -3.15 -8.23
CA PHE A 46 -2.73 -2.50 -6.98
C PHE A 46 -3.74 -1.40 -6.65
N ALA A 47 -4.24 -1.39 -5.41
CA ALA A 47 -5.01 -0.28 -4.89
C ALA A 47 -4.77 -0.08 -3.39
N ILE A 48 -5.01 1.14 -2.91
CA ILE A 48 -5.01 1.45 -1.49
C ILE A 48 -6.44 1.76 -1.08
N GLN A 49 -6.91 1.07 -0.05
CA GLN A 49 -8.20 1.32 0.57
C GLN A 49 -7.98 2.01 1.92
N VAL A 50 -8.68 3.10 2.14
CA VAL A 50 -8.75 3.78 3.44
C VAL A 50 -10.18 3.72 3.94
N ASP A 51 -10.39 3.13 5.12
CA ASP A 51 -11.68 3.14 5.81
C ASP A 51 -11.59 4.11 7.01
N LEU A 52 -12.25 5.25 6.93
CA LEU A 52 -12.33 6.25 7.98
C LEU A 52 -13.56 6.01 8.86
N THR A 53 -13.40 6.03 10.17
CA THR A 53 -14.50 5.94 11.14
C THR A 53 -15.03 7.32 11.50
N ASP A 54 -16.35 7.54 11.39
CA ASP A 54 -17.06 8.76 11.86
C ASP A 54 -17.32 8.62 13.39
N HIS A 55 -17.02 9.56 14.30
CA HIS A 55 -17.79 10.81 14.52
C HIS A 55 -17.14 11.86 15.46
N SER A 56 -15.85 11.78 15.81
CA SER A 56 -15.26 12.82 16.70
C SER A 56 -13.74 12.91 16.68
N ASN A 57 -13.05 11.89 16.19
CA ASN A 57 -11.60 11.87 16.04
C ASN A 57 -11.26 11.31 14.67
N TRP A 58 -11.14 12.17 13.66
CA TRP A 58 -10.54 11.84 12.35
C TRP A 58 -9.03 11.58 12.47
N LEU A 59 -8.59 11.04 13.59
CA LEU A 59 -7.21 10.75 13.87
C LEU A 59 -6.87 9.30 13.53
N ASN A 60 -7.86 8.42 13.35
CA ASN A 60 -7.66 6.99 13.11
C ASN A 60 -8.51 6.46 11.95
N GLY A 61 -7.99 5.45 11.27
CA GLY A 61 -8.70 4.70 10.23
C GLY A 61 -8.01 3.36 9.97
N PHE A 62 -8.50 2.63 8.96
CA PHE A 62 -7.87 1.40 8.50
C PHE A 62 -7.24 1.64 7.13
N CYS A 63 -6.10 1.01 6.88
CA CYS A 63 -5.43 1.01 5.59
C CYS A 63 -5.29 -0.43 5.10
N PHE A 64 -5.63 -0.67 3.83
CA PHE A 64 -5.38 -1.94 3.18
C PHE A 64 -4.74 -1.74 1.82
N TYR A 65 -3.78 -2.59 1.49
CA TYR A 65 -3.30 -2.74 0.12
C TYR A 65 -4.02 -3.88 -0.56
N TRP A 66 -4.65 -3.60 -1.69
CA TRP A 66 -5.17 -4.61 -2.58
C TRP A 66 -4.09 -4.94 -3.59
N ILE A 67 -3.63 -6.20 -3.61
CA ILE A 67 -2.63 -6.68 -4.56
C ILE A 67 -3.18 -7.95 -5.20
N ASP A 68 -3.31 -7.95 -6.52
CA ASP A 68 -3.88 -9.08 -7.29
C ASP A 68 -5.24 -9.55 -6.74
N GLY A 69 -6.13 -8.60 -6.45
CA GLY A 69 -7.48 -8.85 -5.93
C GLY A 69 -7.55 -9.22 -4.45
N GLN A 70 -6.42 -9.30 -3.74
CA GLN A 70 -6.36 -9.72 -2.34
C GLN A 70 -6.04 -8.54 -1.42
N PRO A 71 -6.79 -8.33 -0.33
CA PRO A 71 -6.48 -7.30 0.66
C PRO A 71 -5.36 -7.73 1.61
N PHE A 72 -4.45 -6.81 1.87
CA PHE A 72 -3.34 -6.87 2.82
C PHE A 72 -3.52 -5.76 3.85
N GLY A 73 -3.47 -6.11 5.13
CA GLY A 73 -3.75 -5.22 6.25
C GLY A 73 -4.68 -5.89 7.25
N ASP A 74 -4.49 -5.59 8.53
CA ASP A 74 -5.28 -6.13 9.63
C ASP A 74 -6.62 -5.37 9.73
N PRO A 75 -7.78 -6.05 9.62
CA PRO A 75 -9.07 -5.40 9.74
C PRO A 75 -9.44 -4.96 11.16
N GLU A 76 -8.64 -5.32 12.17
CA GLU A 76 -8.86 -5.02 13.58
C GLU A 76 -7.93 -3.93 14.10
N GLU A 77 -6.79 -3.69 13.44
CA GLU A 77 -5.83 -2.66 13.82
C GLU A 77 -6.19 -1.30 13.20
N HIS A 78 -6.04 -0.24 13.99
CA HIS A 78 -6.23 1.13 13.51
C HIS A 78 -4.89 1.80 13.29
N LEU A 79 -4.78 2.56 12.21
CA LEU A 79 -3.67 3.48 11.99
C LEU A 79 -4.09 4.91 12.24
N SER A 80 -3.17 5.65 12.85
CA SER A 80 -3.33 7.10 12.90
C SER A 80 -3.22 7.69 11.49
N ILE A 81 -4.03 8.70 11.19
CA ILE A 81 -3.97 9.42 9.92
C ILE A 81 -2.57 10.03 9.71
N ASP A 82 -1.97 10.57 10.77
CA ASP A 82 -0.60 11.11 10.70
C ASP A 82 0.44 10.02 10.39
N GLY A 83 0.25 8.81 10.92
CA GLY A 83 1.07 7.64 10.58
C GLY A 83 0.93 7.28 9.10
N MET A 84 -0.30 7.20 8.59
CA MET A 84 -0.56 6.95 7.16
C MET A 84 0.12 8.03 6.28
N ILE A 85 -0.05 9.32 6.61
CA ILE A 85 0.58 10.43 5.89
C ILE A 85 2.10 10.29 5.91
N SER A 86 2.69 10.04 7.07
CA SER A 86 4.15 9.93 7.23
C SER A 86 4.74 8.78 6.41
N SER A 87 4.01 7.69 6.26
CA SER A 87 4.46 6.55 5.46
C SER A 87 4.23 6.77 3.96
N PHE A 88 3.09 7.32 3.56
CA PHE A 88 2.83 7.63 2.15
C PHE A 88 3.73 8.74 1.62
N ILE A 89 4.01 9.78 2.41
CA ILE A 89 4.82 10.92 1.97
C ILE A 89 6.26 10.49 1.65
N ARG A 90 6.80 9.46 2.33
CA ARG A 90 8.10 8.86 1.98
C ARG A 90 8.06 8.26 0.58
N THR A 91 7.04 7.43 0.33
CA THR A 91 6.81 6.77 -0.97
C THR A 91 6.55 7.75 -2.11
N VAL A 92 6.00 8.93 -1.82
CA VAL A 92 5.68 9.97 -2.82
C VAL A 92 6.86 10.93 -3.03
N LYS A 93 7.59 11.32 -1.97
CA LYS A 93 8.67 12.33 -2.05
C LYS A 93 9.94 11.85 -2.71
N ASP A 94 10.24 10.56 -2.62
CA ASP A 94 11.35 9.94 -3.37
C ASP A 94 11.06 9.90 -4.89
N GLY A 95 9.93 10.47 -5.35
CA GLY A 95 9.53 10.46 -6.74
C GLY A 95 9.22 9.06 -7.25
N CYS A 96 9.00 8.11 -6.34
CA CYS A 96 8.92 6.69 -6.65
C CYS A 96 10.16 6.16 -7.38
N ASP A 97 11.32 6.79 -7.19
CA ASP A 97 12.60 6.24 -7.64
C ASP A 97 12.87 4.95 -6.85
N ARG A 98 12.63 3.83 -7.54
CA ARG A 98 12.87 2.48 -7.04
C ARG A 98 13.68 1.68 -8.05
N ALA A 99 14.51 2.38 -8.83
CA ALA A 99 15.43 1.76 -9.76
C ALA A 99 16.74 1.44 -9.03
N ASP A 100 17.20 0.20 -9.16
CA ASP A 100 18.55 -0.20 -8.76
C ASP A 100 19.05 -1.25 -9.76
N PRO A 101 20.19 -1.03 -10.45
CA PRO A 101 20.68 -1.96 -11.46
C PRO A 101 20.97 -3.37 -10.93
N GLY A 102 21.46 -3.47 -9.69
CA GLY A 102 21.78 -4.74 -9.04
C GLY A 102 20.52 -5.52 -8.72
N LEU A 103 19.53 -4.87 -8.11
CA LEU A 103 18.25 -5.50 -7.85
C LEU A 103 17.53 -5.84 -9.15
N LYS A 104 17.46 -4.93 -10.13
CA LYS A 104 16.68 -5.09 -11.37
C LYS A 104 16.94 -6.40 -12.11
N THR A 105 18.17 -6.90 -12.09
CA THR A 105 18.57 -8.13 -12.79
C THR A 105 18.56 -9.38 -11.91
N MET A 106 18.40 -9.20 -10.59
CA MET A 106 18.41 -10.24 -9.58
C MET A 106 17.10 -11.04 -9.57
N MET A 107 17.16 -12.31 -9.18
CA MET A 107 15.95 -13.12 -8.97
C MET A 107 15.12 -12.55 -7.81
N ASP A 108 13.80 -12.68 -7.88
CA ASP A 108 12.87 -12.03 -6.93
C ASP A 108 13.13 -12.41 -5.46
N ALA A 109 13.37 -13.70 -5.18
CA ALA A 109 13.66 -14.17 -3.83
C ALA A 109 15.00 -13.62 -3.29
N GLU A 110 16.01 -13.54 -4.15
CA GLU A 110 17.33 -13.02 -3.80
C GLU A 110 17.27 -11.50 -3.59
N ALA A 111 16.53 -10.77 -4.43
CA ALA A 111 16.29 -9.34 -4.26
C ALA A 111 15.55 -9.04 -2.96
N PHE A 112 14.54 -9.85 -2.61
CA PHE A 112 13.82 -9.73 -1.34
C PHE A 112 14.74 -9.97 -0.15
N ASP A 113 15.48 -11.09 -0.13
CA ASP A 113 16.40 -11.44 0.96
C ASP A 113 17.49 -10.37 1.14
N ARG A 114 18.01 -9.84 0.03
CA ARG A 114 19.00 -8.75 0.06
C ARG A 114 18.44 -7.48 0.68
N LEU A 115 17.26 -7.01 0.24
CA LEU A 115 16.59 -5.85 0.83
C LEU A 115 16.26 -6.08 2.31
N TYR A 116 15.78 -7.26 2.65
CA TYR A 116 15.46 -7.65 4.02
C TYR A 116 16.69 -7.56 4.93
N ARG A 117 17.82 -8.14 4.52
CA ARG A 117 19.06 -8.13 5.31
C ARG A 117 19.63 -6.73 5.48
N HIS A 118 19.47 -5.85 4.50
CA HIS A 118 19.91 -4.46 4.61
C HIS A 118 19.11 -3.65 5.63
N LEU A 119 17.80 -3.93 5.75
CA LEU A 119 16.91 -3.18 6.63
C LEU A 119 16.85 -3.77 8.04
N TYR A 120 16.92 -5.11 8.14
CA TYR A 120 16.59 -5.84 9.36
C TYR A 120 17.68 -6.83 9.80
N GLY A 121 18.69 -7.08 8.96
CA GLY A 121 19.82 -7.95 9.28
C GLY A 121 21.04 -7.18 9.81
N ASP A 122 22.06 -7.94 10.20
CA ASP A 122 23.36 -7.41 10.65
C ASP A 122 24.36 -7.21 9.49
N ASP A 123 23.90 -7.32 8.24
CA ASP A 123 24.77 -7.35 7.07
C ASP A 123 25.19 -5.92 6.68
N LEU A 124 26.49 -5.63 6.83
CA LEU A 124 27.10 -4.35 6.48
C LEU A 124 27.73 -4.35 5.07
N LEU A 125 27.47 -5.39 4.26
CA LEU A 125 28.20 -5.61 3.00
C LEU A 125 27.33 -5.41 1.75
N GLU A 126 27.89 -4.62 0.83
CA GLU A 126 27.37 -4.06 -0.43
C GLU A 126 26.30 -2.98 -0.27
N GLU A 127 26.64 -1.72 -0.53
CA GLU A 127 25.73 -0.57 -0.36
C GLU A 127 24.60 -0.59 -1.42
N ILE A 128 23.42 -1.12 -1.07
CA ILE A 128 22.18 -0.59 -1.66
C ILE A 128 22.02 0.82 -1.09
N ASP A 129 22.00 1.83 -1.96
CA ASP A 129 21.75 3.20 -1.55
C ASP A 129 20.29 3.36 -1.11
N GLU A 130 20.12 3.76 0.16
CA GLU A 130 18.83 3.97 0.83
C GLU A 130 17.83 2.80 0.66
N PRO A 131 18.07 1.60 1.23
CA PRO A 131 17.21 0.42 1.03
C PRO A 131 15.75 0.63 1.48
N ALA A 132 15.52 1.60 2.37
CA ALA A 132 14.19 1.95 2.86
C ALA A 132 13.27 2.53 1.77
N ARG A 133 13.80 3.06 0.66
CA ARG A 133 12.99 3.61 -0.44
C ARG A 133 12.20 2.54 -1.21
N PHE A 134 12.66 1.29 -1.16
CA PHE A 134 11.98 0.16 -1.79
C PHE A 134 10.84 -0.35 -0.93
N GLU A 135 10.87 -0.17 0.38
CA GLU A 135 9.80 -0.62 1.27
C GLU A 135 8.59 0.28 1.17
N ILE A 136 7.46 -0.31 0.75
CA ILE A 136 6.19 0.38 0.64
C ILE A 136 5.21 -0.05 1.74
N THR A 137 5.58 -0.96 2.63
CA THR A 137 4.80 -1.30 3.82
C THR A 137 4.65 -0.04 4.69
N THR A 138 3.41 0.35 5.01
CA THR A 138 3.14 1.64 5.66
C THR A 138 3.30 1.61 7.18
N ASP A 139 3.00 0.48 7.84
CA ASP A 139 3.13 0.34 9.29
C ASP A 139 3.10 -1.15 9.68
N HIS A 140 4.07 -1.61 10.49
CA HIS A 140 4.12 -2.99 10.97
C HIS A 140 2.94 -3.35 11.89
N ALA A 141 2.32 -2.39 12.58
CA ALA A 141 1.12 -2.68 13.37
C ALA A 141 -0.02 -3.16 12.48
N GLN A 142 -0.26 -2.46 11.37
CA GLN A 142 -1.34 -2.78 10.43
C GLN A 142 -1.04 -3.96 9.51
N PHE A 143 0.22 -4.17 9.15
CA PHE A 143 0.61 -5.21 8.20
C PHE A 143 1.25 -6.44 8.87
N GLY A 144 1.39 -6.42 10.19
CA GLY A 144 1.95 -7.49 11.00
C GLY A 144 3.39 -7.81 10.60
N ASP A 145 3.64 -9.09 10.32
CA ASP A 145 4.92 -9.62 9.89
C ASP A 145 5.20 -9.40 8.39
N ARG A 146 4.25 -8.84 7.63
CA ARG A 146 4.33 -8.76 6.17
C ARG A 146 5.23 -7.62 5.73
N LEU A 147 5.96 -7.89 4.64
CA LEU A 147 6.86 -6.95 3.98
C LEU A 147 6.53 -6.87 2.50
N ILE A 148 6.46 -5.65 1.98
CA ILE A 148 6.20 -5.38 0.58
C ILE A 148 7.26 -4.39 0.08
N TYR A 149 8.11 -4.87 -0.83
CA TYR A 149 9.06 -4.03 -1.54
C TYR A 149 8.59 -3.77 -2.96
N ALA A 150 8.76 -2.55 -3.47
CA ALA A 150 8.59 -2.22 -4.88
C ALA A 150 9.95 -1.96 -5.51
N VAL A 151 10.28 -2.65 -6.60
CA VAL A 151 11.53 -2.48 -7.35
C VAL A 151 11.21 -2.31 -8.82
N GLU A 152 11.83 -1.36 -9.51
CA GLU A 152 11.64 -1.19 -10.96
C GLU A 152 12.28 -2.37 -11.71
N ALA A 153 11.46 -3.16 -12.41
CA ALA A 153 11.90 -4.33 -13.18
C ALA A 153 12.21 -3.96 -14.64
N GLU A 154 11.39 -3.09 -15.22
CA GLU A 154 11.56 -2.51 -16.55
C GLU A 154 10.85 -1.17 -16.60
N THR A 155 11.14 -0.34 -17.61
CA THR A 155 10.59 1.01 -17.68
C THR A 155 9.07 1.00 -17.61
N GLY A 156 8.52 1.68 -16.61
CA GLY A 156 7.08 1.78 -16.37
C GLY A 156 6.48 0.57 -15.63
N TRP A 157 7.30 -0.32 -15.07
CA TRP A 157 6.84 -1.49 -14.32
C TRP A 157 7.65 -1.75 -13.06
N TYR A 158 6.92 -1.92 -11.96
CA TYR A 158 7.45 -2.47 -10.74
C TYR A 158 7.21 -3.97 -10.67
N ARG A 159 8.11 -4.65 -9.94
CA ARG A 159 7.84 -5.91 -9.27
C ARG A 159 7.60 -5.61 -7.79
N LEU A 160 6.48 -6.08 -7.28
CA LEU A 160 6.13 -6.05 -5.87
C LEU A 160 6.60 -7.36 -5.26
N LEU A 161 7.67 -7.32 -4.47
CA LEU A 161 8.23 -8.47 -3.76
C LEU A 161 7.51 -8.58 -2.40
N ILE A 162 6.79 -9.67 -2.20
CA ILE A 162 5.94 -9.88 -1.03
C ILE A 162 6.51 -11.03 -0.22
N GLY A 163 6.63 -10.80 1.09
CA GLY A 163 7.08 -11.81 2.03
C GLY A 163 6.73 -11.44 3.46
N SER A 164 7.42 -12.07 4.41
CA SER A 164 7.27 -11.80 5.84
C SER A 164 8.59 -11.93 6.58
N HIS A 165 8.68 -11.35 7.78
CA HIS A 165 9.85 -11.49 8.64
C HIS A 165 10.15 -12.97 8.99
N ASP A 166 9.11 -13.78 9.19
CA ASP A 166 9.26 -15.17 9.65
C ASP A 166 9.53 -16.18 8.53
N LYS A 167 8.96 -15.96 7.34
CA LYS A 167 9.02 -16.92 6.23
C LYS A 167 9.92 -16.46 5.07
N GLY A 168 10.34 -15.20 5.07
CA GLY A 168 11.07 -14.61 3.97
C GLY A 168 10.18 -14.37 2.76
N PHE A 169 10.75 -14.49 1.56
CA PHE A 169 10.05 -14.25 0.30
C PHE A 169 8.93 -15.26 0.05
N GLU A 170 7.76 -14.77 -0.36
CA GLU A 170 6.58 -15.60 -0.68
C GLU A 170 6.25 -15.56 -2.17
N ARG A 171 6.18 -14.37 -2.76
CA ARG A 171 5.84 -14.20 -4.19
C ARG A 171 6.20 -12.82 -4.72
N ALA A 172 6.20 -12.69 -6.05
CA ALA A 172 6.30 -11.41 -6.74
C ALA A 172 5.06 -11.14 -7.60
N VAL A 173 4.64 -9.88 -7.69
CA VAL A 173 3.53 -9.42 -8.54
C VAL A 173 4.00 -8.28 -9.42
N ARG A 174 3.64 -8.30 -10.71
CA ARG A 174 3.95 -7.19 -11.62
C ARG A 174 2.90 -6.08 -11.48
N CYS A 175 3.36 -4.85 -11.35
CA CYS A 175 2.51 -3.67 -11.21
C CYS A 175 2.97 -2.57 -12.18
N PRO A 176 2.11 -2.03 -13.05
CA PRO A 176 2.45 -0.84 -13.83
C PRO A 176 2.78 0.33 -12.90
N SER A 177 3.84 1.07 -13.19
CA SER A 177 4.34 2.11 -12.31
C SER A 177 3.29 3.18 -12.03
N VAL A 178 2.61 3.63 -13.09
CA VAL A 178 1.49 4.58 -13.01
C VAL A 178 0.36 4.14 -12.08
N VAL A 179 0.09 2.83 -11.95
CA VAL A 179 -0.98 2.33 -11.06
C VAL A 179 -0.55 2.41 -9.61
N LEU A 180 0.70 2.03 -9.31
CA LEU A 180 1.27 2.13 -7.97
C LEU A 180 1.38 3.59 -7.53
N GLU A 181 2.01 4.42 -8.37
CA GLU A 181 2.31 5.82 -8.12
C GLU A 181 1.03 6.65 -7.92
N ASP A 182 0.05 6.54 -8.84
CA ASP A 182 -1.20 7.28 -8.71
C ASP A 182 -1.98 6.85 -7.45
N ALA A 183 -1.97 5.55 -7.09
CA ALA A 183 -2.65 5.09 -5.88
C ALA A 183 -2.03 5.71 -4.61
N PHE A 184 -0.70 5.72 -4.49
CA PHE A 184 -0.01 6.36 -3.37
C PHE A 184 -0.21 7.87 -3.34
N PHE A 185 -0.05 8.54 -4.49
CA PHE A 185 -0.20 9.98 -4.61
C PHE A 185 -1.63 10.43 -4.27
N ASP A 186 -2.63 9.81 -4.87
CA ASP A 186 -4.04 10.18 -4.65
C ASP A 186 -4.47 9.87 -3.21
N THR A 187 -4.00 8.75 -2.63
CA THR A 187 -4.25 8.44 -1.21
C THR A 187 -3.62 9.49 -0.31
N TYR A 188 -2.35 9.83 -0.52
CA TYR A 188 -1.67 10.88 0.24
C TYR A 188 -2.40 12.22 0.15
N MET A 189 -2.80 12.64 -1.06
CA MET A 189 -3.51 13.90 -1.28
C MET A 189 -4.87 13.91 -0.59
N TYR A 190 -5.60 12.79 -0.61
CA TYR A 190 -6.88 12.66 0.07
C TYR A 190 -6.71 12.75 1.59
N VAL A 191 -5.82 11.93 2.15
CA VAL A 191 -5.60 11.82 3.60
C VAL A 191 -5.01 13.13 4.17
N ASN A 192 -4.09 13.79 3.47
CA ASN A 192 -3.57 15.11 3.86
C ASN A 192 -4.58 16.25 3.60
N GLY A 193 -5.54 16.06 2.69
CA GLY A 193 -6.60 17.04 2.44
C GLY A 193 -7.62 17.11 3.58
N ILE A 194 -8.01 15.95 4.11
CA ILE A 194 -8.97 15.86 5.22
C ILE A 194 -8.42 16.38 6.55
N THR A 195 -7.10 16.29 6.79
CA THR A 195 -6.47 16.82 8.02
C THR A 195 -6.36 18.35 8.04
N ARG A 196 -6.45 19.00 6.87
CA ARG A 196 -6.31 20.46 6.74
C ARG A 196 -7.62 21.22 6.80
N VAL A 197 -8.75 20.53 6.82
CA VAL A 197 -10.05 21.18 7.02
C VAL A 197 -10.06 21.68 8.47
N PRO A 198 -10.07 23.01 8.71
CA PRO A 198 -10.21 23.52 10.06
C PRO A 198 -11.48 22.92 10.65
N SER A 199 -11.38 22.39 11.86
CA SER A 199 -12.56 22.12 12.67
C SER A 199 -13.24 23.47 12.93
N ASP A 200 -14.11 23.90 12.03
CA ASP A 200 -15.04 25.01 12.23
C ASP A 200 -16.04 24.59 13.30
N ASN A 201 -15.57 24.54 14.54
CA ASN A 201 -16.31 24.36 15.77
C ASN A 201 -15.55 25.10 16.87
N GLY A 202 -15.71 26.42 16.85
CA GLY A 202 -15.25 27.38 17.85
C GLY A 202 -15.86 28.74 17.58
#